data_AF-A0A4Y2UDQ0-F1
#
_entry.id   AF-A0A4Y2UDQ0-F1
#
_cell.length_a   1.000
_cell.length_b   1.000
_cell.length_c   1.000
_cell.angle_alpha   90.00
_cell.angle_beta   90.00
_cell.angle_gamma   90.00
#
_symmetry.space_group_name_H-M   'P 1'
#
loop_
_entity.id
_entity.type
_entity.pdbx_description
1 polymer ?
#
loop_
_entity_poly.entity_id
_entity_poly.type
_entity_poly.pdbx_seq_one_letter_code
_entity_poly.pdbx_strand_id
1 'polypeptide(L)'
;MVGLEERDLDKKIYEKVDTKRICGDFYFNQVLTGHGVFGSFQASMFRKPAERQCGQNIESVSHVILECELRSDLRSKWPKRWKIKDLKELAPIHEFRSQASAIAKALSETRSMDWS
;
A
#
# COMPACT_ATOMS: atom_id res chain seq x y z
N MET A 1 -17.09 -6.83 32.53
CA MET A 1 -17.94 -5.65 32.24
C MET A 1 -17.04 -4.50 31.79
N VAL A 2 -16.43 -4.64 30.62
CA VAL A 2 -15.85 -3.52 29.85
C VAL A 2 -16.51 -3.70 28.50
N GLY A 3 -17.41 -2.80 28.08
CA GLY A 3 -18.12 -3.11 26.83
C GLY A 3 -19.36 -2.31 26.47
N LEU A 4 -19.71 -1.21 27.13
CA LEU A 4 -20.74 -0.32 26.59
C LEU A 4 -20.20 1.11 26.44
N GLU A 5 -19.56 1.66 27.47
CA GLU A 5 -18.95 3.01 27.39
C GLU A 5 -17.78 3.12 26.41
N GLU A 6 -16.93 2.09 26.29
CA GLU A 6 -15.80 2.08 25.35
C GLU A 6 -16.28 2.09 23.88
N ARG A 7 -17.37 1.36 23.58
CA ARG A 7 -17.97 1.31 22.23
C ARG A 7 -18.63 2.63 21.82
N ASP A 8 -19.19 3.37 22.78
CA ASP A 8 -19.76 4.70 22.53
C ASP A 8 -18.69 5.79 22.39
N LEU A 9 -17.54 5.62 23.05
CA LEU A 9 -16.38 6.50 22.87
C LEU A 9 -15.78 6.33 21.47
N ASP A 10 -15.60 5.08 21.02
CA ASP A 10 -15.11 4.76 19.68
C ASP A 10 -16.00 5.37 18.60
N LYS A 11 -17.33 5.19 18.70
CA LYS A 11 -18.30 5.81 17.77
C LYS A 11 -18.15 7.33 17.69
N LYS A 12 -18.03 8.01 18.84
CA LYS A 12 -17.87 9.47 18.90
C LYS A 12 -16.54 9.95 18.31
N ILE A 13 -15.48 9.15 18.41
CA ILE A 13 -14.20 9.44 17.77
C ILE A 13 -14.35 9.36 16.25
N TYR A 14 -14.93 8.27 15.72
CA TYR A 14 -15.07 8.07 14.27
C TYR A 14 -16.07 9.05 13.61
N GLU A 15 -17.10 9.51 14.32
CA GLU A 15 -18.03 10.52 13.80
C GLU A 15 -17.38 11.89 13.57
N LYS A 16 -16.32 12.23 14.32
CA LYS A 16 -15.57 13.48 14.19
C LYS A 16 -14.36 13.37 13.26
N VAL A 17 -14.07 12.17 12.79
CA VAL A 17 -12.96 11.90 11.90
C VAL A 17 -13.38 12.24 10.48
N ASP A 18 -12.70 13.22 9.87
CA ASP A 18 -12.75 13.36 8.42
C ASP A 18 -12.02 12.16 7.82
N THR A 19 -12.80 11.19 7.34
CA THR A 19 -12.29 9.97 6.72
C THR A 19 -11.45 10.27 5.48
N LYS A 20 -11.63 11.40 4.79
CA LYS A 20 -10.73 11.82 3.70
C LYS A 20 -9.38 12.33 4.21
N ARG A 21 -9.36 12.90 5.41
CA ARG A 21 -8.14 13.46 6.05
C ARG A 21 -7.35 12.38 6.80
N ILE A 22 -8.03 11.42 7.42
CA ILE A 22 -7.42 10.22 8.04
C ILE A 22 -7.01 9.20 6.98
N CYS A 23 -7.79 9.06 5.91
CA CYS A 23 -7.43 8.30 4.73
C CYS A 23 -6.70 9.17 3.70
N GLY A 24 -5.83 10.08 4.16
CA GLY A 24 -4.79 10.61 3.27
C GLY A 24 -4.12 9.41 2.62
N ASP A 25 -4.01 9.40 1.29
CA ASP A 25 -3.84 8.21 0.45
C ASP A 25 -3.18 7.01 1.16
N PHE A 26 -4.00 6.18 1.81
CA PHE A 26 -3.57 5.15 2.76
C PHE A 26 -2.59 4.17 2.12
N TYR A 27 -2.90 3.80 0.88
CA TYR A 27 -2.07 2.90 0.08
C TYR A 27 -0.77 3.58 -0.36
N PHE A 28 -0.80 4.87 -0.69
CA PHE A 28 0.43 5.61 -0.96
C PHE A 28 1.32 5.73 0.26
N ASN A 29 0.75 5.93 1.45
CA ASN A 29 1.53 5.98 2.69
C ASN A 29 2.24 4.65 2.97
N GLN A 30 1.60 3.53 2.63
CA GLN A 30 2.27 2.22 2.66
C GLN A 30 3.41 2.14 1.64
N VAL A 31 3.24 2.67 0.43
CA VAL A 31 4.31 2.76 -0.58
C VAL A 31 5.50 3.57 -0.05
N LEU A 32 5.26 4.73 0.55
CA LEU A 32 6.31 5.62 1.05
C LEU A 32 7.13 4.99 2.19
N THR A 33 6.47 4.22 3.05
CA THR A 33 7.11 3.56 4.20
C THR A 33 7.64 2.18 3.87
N GLY A 34 7.19 1.60 2.76
CA GLY A 34 7.38 0.19 2.42
C GLY A 34 6.81 -0.79 3.43
N HIS A 35 5.81 -0.36 4.17
CA HIS A 35 5.16 -1.16 5.20
C HIS A 35 3.82 -1.75 4.74
N GLY A 36 3.24 -2.55 5.63
CA GLY A 36 1.89 -3.06 5.53
C GLY A 36 1.76 -4.23 4.56
N VAL A 37 1.31 -3.96 3.34
CA VAL A 37 0.97 -4.99 2.36
C VAL A 37 2.18 -5.63 1.68
N PHE A 38 3.35 -5.00 1.65
CA PHE A 38 4.51 -5.53 0.91
C PHE A 38 5.09 -6.79 1.56
N GLY A 39 5.33 -7.83 0.74
CA GLY A 39 5.77 -9.14 1.22
C GLY A 39 7.10 -9.10 1.97
N SER A 40 8.04 -8.23 1.58
CA SER A 40 9.29 -8.01 2.31
C SER A 40 9.09 -7.54 3.76
N PHE A 41 8.17 -6.60 3.98
CA PHE A 41 7.80 -6.15 5.32
C PHE A 41 7.07 -7.23 6.10
N GLN A 42 6.11 -7.92 5.46
CA GLN A 42 5.36 -8.99 6.12
C GLN A 42 6.24 -10.16 6.55
N ALA A 43 7.22 -10.54 5.73
CA ALA A 43 8.20 -11.57 6.07
C ALA A 43 9.08 -11.14 7.24
N SER A 44 9.54 -9.88 7.25
CA SER A 44 10.36 -9.32 8.33
C SER A 44 9.60 -9.25 9.67
N MET A 45 8.39 -8.66 9.65
CA MET A 45 7.63 -8.35 10.87
C MET A 45 6.82 -9.52 11.40
N PHE A 46 6.22 -10.31 10.52
CA PHE A 46 5.26 -11.36 10.90
C PHE A 46 5.74 -12.78 10.61
N ARG A 47 6.97 -12.94 10.11
CA ARG A 47 7.54 -14.23 9.67
C ARG A 47 6.64 -14.97 8.69
N LYS A 48 5.78 -14.24 7.97
CA LYS A 48 4.97 -14.81 6.89
C LYS A 48 5.89 -15.19 5.74
N PRO A 49 5.59 -16.26 4.98
CA PRO A 49 6.23 -16.45 3.70
C PRO A 49 6.00 -15.17 2.88
N ALA A 50 7.07 -14.64 2.27
CA ALA A 50 6.89 -13.61 1.25
C ALA A 50 6.17 -14.29 0.08
N GLU A 51 4.83 -14.23 0.06
CA GLU A 51 4.02 -14.71 -1.06
C GLU A 51 4.44 -13.96 -2.31
N ARG A 52 4.74 -14.71 -3.38
CA ARG A 52 5.33 -14.19 -4.61
C ARG A 52 4.30 -14.27 -5.72
N GLN A 53 3.68 -13.15 -6.09
CA GLN A 53 2.71 -13.16 -7.19
C GLN A 53 3.39 -13.22 -8.56
N CYS A 54 4.54 -12.56 -8.69
CA CYS A 54 5.31 -12.49 -9.95
C CYS A 54 6.43 -13.53 -10.04
N GLY A 55 6.60 -14.40 -9.03
CA GLY A 55 7.66 -15.41 -8.96
C GLY A 55 9.07 -14.88 -8.65
N GLN A 56 9.28 -13.57 -8.53
CA GLN A 56 10.57 -12.98 -8.16
C GLN A 56 10.83 -13.09 -6.64
N ASN A 57 12.11 -13.16 -6.26
CA ASN A 57 12.53 -13.49 -4.89
C ASN A 57 12.27 -12.39 -3.85
N ILE A 58 11.87 -11.17 -4.25
CA ILE A 58 11.72 -10.03 -3.34
C ILE A 58 10.50 -9.19 -3.74
N GLU A 59 9.46 -9.18 -2.90
CA GLU A 59 8.35 -8.22 -2.99
C GLU A 59 8.61 -6.99 -2.11
N SER A 60 9.65 -6.22 -2.48
CA SER A 60 9.91 -4.88 -1.93
C SER A 60 9.03 -3.83 -2.61
N VAL A 61 8.96 -2.63 -2.05
CA VAL A 61 8.30 -1.49 -2.72
C VAL A 61 8.93 -1.25 -4.08
N SER A 62 10.26 -1.18 -4.15
CA SER A 62 10.98 -0.94 -5.40
C SER A 62 10.60 -1.99 -6.44
N HIS A 63 10.60 -3.27 -6.05
CA HIS A 63 10.19 -4.31 -6.97
C HIS A 63 8.72 -4.17 -7.39
N VAL A 64 7.79 -4.17 -6.44
CA VAL A 64 6.35 -4.23 -6.73
C VAL A 64 5.85 -3.00 -7.46
N ILE A 65 6.28 -1.81 -7.04
CA ILE A 65 5.83 -0.54 -7.61
C ILE A 65 6.59 -0.29 -8.91
N LEU A 66 7.91 -0.28 -8.89
CA LEU A 66 8.74 0.20 -10.00
C LEU A 66 9.02 -0.91 -11.04
N GLU A 67 9.35 -2.13 -10.63
CA GLU A 67 9.96 -3.11 -11.55
C GLU A 67 9.01 -4.22 -12.00
N CYS A 68 7.99 -4.55 -11.21
CA CYS A 68 7.21 -5.77 -11.37
C CYS A 68 6.39 -5.73 -12.68
N GLU A 69 6.69 -6.61 -13.63
CA GLU A 69 6.00 -6.64 -14.93
C GLU A 69 4.52 -7.04 -14.83
N LEU A 70 4.13 -7.78 -13.78
CA LEU A 70 2.74 -8.09 -13.48
C LEU A 70 1.90 -6.81 -13.21
N ARG A 71 2.55 -5.71 -12.86
CA ARG A 71 1.92 -4.41 -12.56
C ARG A 71 2.17 -3.36 -13.64
N SER A 72 2.70 -3.77 -14.79
CA SER A 72 3.09 -2.85 -15.87
C SER A 72 1.92 -2.07 -16.47
N ASP A 73 0.74 -2.69 -16.56
CA ASP A 73 -0.51 -2.11 -17.02
C ASP A 73 -0.98 -0.92 -16.14
N LEU A 74 -0.79 -1.07 -14.82
CA LEU A 74 -1.13 -0.04 -13.84
C LEU A 74 -0.18 1.17 -13.88
N ARG A 75 0.96 1.08 -14.59
CA ARG A 75 1.93 2.18 -14.77
C ARG A 75 1.68 3.02 -16.03
N SER A 76 0.53 2.85 -16.69
CA SER A 76 0.22 3.47 -17.98
C SER A 76 0.30 5.00 -18.06
N LYS A 77 0.17 5.71 -16.93
CA LYS A 77 0.20 7.18 -16.85
C LYS A 77 1.42 7.69 -16.10
N TRP A 78 2.42 6.84 -15.89
CA TRP A 78 3.62 7.26 -15.19
C TRP A 78 4.38 8.35 -15.93
N PRO A 79 5.02 9.26 -15.18
CA PRO A 79 5.82 10.31 -15.77
C PRO A 79 6.91 9.73 -16.66
N LYS A 80 7.19 10.40 -17.78
CA LYS A 80 8.29 10.00 -18.66
C LYS A 80 9.60 9.94 -17.87
N ARG A 81 10.44 8.96 -18.21
CA ARG A 81 11.74 8.72 -17.55
C ARG A 81 11.62 8.51 -16.04
N TRP A 82 10.49 8.00 -15.53
CA TRP A 82 10.36 7.67 -14.11
C TRP A 82 11.47 6.75 -13.59
N LYS A 83 12.03 5.87 -14.43
CA LYS A 83 13.10 4.92 -14.08
C LYS A 83 14.39 5.56 -13.57
N ILE A 84 14.62 6.83 -13.89
CA ILE A 84 15.82 7.57 -13.44
C ILE A 84 15.51 8.57 -12.33
N LYS A 85 14.25 8.63 -11.88
CA LYS A 85 13.82 9.52 -10.80
C LYS A 85 13.80 8.76 -9.49
N ASP A 86 14.13 9.43 -8.40
CA ASP A 86 13.94 8.87 -7.07
C ASP A 86 12.48 9.01 -6.57
N LEU A 87 12.18 8.37 -5.44
CA LEU A 87 10.83 8.43 -4.87
C LEU A 87 10.44 9.85 -4.43
N LYS A 88 11.39 10.71 -4.04
CA LYS A 88 11.11 12.10 -3.63
C LYS A 88 10.72 12.97 -4.83
N GLU A 89 11.28 12.69 -6.00
CA GLU A 89 10.92 13.34 -7.26
C GLU A 89 9.57 12.84 -7.81
N LEU A 90 9.24 11.57 -7.55
CA LEU A 90 8.00 10.94 -8.02
C LEU A 90 6.80 11.22 -7.10
N ALA A 91 7.01 11.26 -5.79
CA ALA A 91 5.95 11.39 -4.80
C ALA A 91 5.06 12.65 -4.95
N PRO A 92 5.55 13.82 -5.41
CA PRO A 92 4.69 14.97 -5.66
C PRO A 92 3.78 14.82 -6.88
N ILE A 93 4.06 13.88 -7.79
CA ILE A 93 3.35 13.72 -9.06
C ILE A 93 2.05 12.95 -8.82
N HIS A 94 0.92 13.59 -9.11
CA HIS A 94 -0.41 13.04 -8.85
C HIS A 94 -0.65 11.69 -9.54
N GLU A 95 -0.29 11.56 -10.82
CA GLU A 95 -0.45 10.32 -11.58
C GLU A 95 0.37 9.17 -10.97
N PHE A 96 1.60 9.46 -10.55
CA PHE A 96 2.45 8.46 -9.89
C PHE A 96 1.80 7.99 -8.58
N ARG A 97 1.38 8.93 -7.73
CA ARG A 97 0.70 8.61 -6.46
C ARG A 97 -0.51 7.72 -6.69
N SER A 98 -1.42 8.17 -7.55
CA SER A 98 -2.66 7.46 -7.84
C SER A 98 -2.41 6.04 -8.35
N GLN A 99 -1.46 5.85 -9.26
CA GLN A 99 -1.13 4.53 -9.82
C GLN A 99 -0.37 3.64 -8.83
N ALA A 100 0.55 4.19 -8.04
CA ALA A 100 1.24 3.46 -6.97
C ALA A 100 0.25 2.99 -5.89
N SER A 101 -0.72 3.82 -5.53
CA SER A 101 -1.81 3.47 -4.61
C SER A 101 -2.72 2.39 -5.17
N ALA A 102 -3.04 2.42 -6.47
CA ALA A 102 -3.81 1.38 -7.12
C ALA A 102 -3.08 0.02 -7.07
N ILE A 103 -1.76 0.01 -7.29
CA ILE A 103 -0.94 -1.21 -7.17
C ILE A 103 -0.97 -1.75 -5.73
N ALA A 104 -0.72 -0.89 -4.74
CA ALA A 104 -0.73 -1.29 -3.33
C ALA A 104 -2.12 -1.76 -2.86
N LYS A 105 -3.19 -1.13 -3.36
CA LYS A 105 -4.57 -1.57 -3.12
C LYS A 105 -4.85 -2.94 -3.72
N ALA A 106 -4.51 -3.15 -5.00
CA ALA A 106 -4.69 -4.44 -5.66
C ALA A 106 -3.92 -5.56 -4.94
N LEU A 107 -2.71 -5.25 -4.45
CA LEU A 107 -1.92 -6.17 -3.63
C LEU A 107 -2.62 -6.53 -2.32
N SER A 108 -3.29 -5.55 -1.69
CA SER A 108 -4.00 -5.75 -0.42
C SER A 108 -5.24 -6.63 -0.61
N GLU A 109 -5.97 -6.41 -1.70
CA GLU A 109 -7.15 -7.19 -2.06
C GLU A 109 -6.79 -8.65 -2.36
N THR A 110 -5.68 -8.88 -3.06
CA THR A 110 -5.20 -10.25 -3.31
C THR A 110 -4.79 -11.00 -2.05
N ARG A 111 -4.27 -10.30 -1.03
CA ARG A 111 -3.86 -10.89 0.25
C ARG A 111 -4.98 -11.04 1.26
N SER A 112 -6.08 -10.29 1.09
CA SER A 112 -7.22 -10.36 1.99
C SER A 112 -8.01 -11.65 1.84
N MET A 113 -7.79 -12.41 0.76
CA MET A 113 -8.41 -13.73 0.54
C MET A 113 -7.77 -14.85 1.40
N ASP A 114 -6.58 -14.63 1.98
CA ASP A 114 -5.81 -15.64 2.73
C ASP A 114 -5.93 -15.54 4.28
N TRP A 115 -6.89 -14.79 4.82
CA TRP A 115 -7.16 -14.74 6.27
C TRP A 115 -8.18 -15.79 6.75
N SER A 116 -8.48 -16.79 5.92
CA SER A 116 -9.43 -17.88 6.23
C SER A 116 -8.75 -19.05 6.94
#